data_AF-W0I543-F1
#
_entry.id   AF-W0I543-F1
#
_cell.length_a   1.000
_cell.length_b   1.000
_cell.length_c   1.000
_cell.angle_alpha   90.00
_cell.angle_beta   90.00
_cell.angle_gamma   90.00
#
_symmetry.space_group_name_H-M   'P 1'
#
loop_
_entity.id
_entity.type
_entity.pdbx_description
1 polymer ?
#
loop_
_entity_poly.entity_id
_entity_poly.type
_entity_poly.pdbx_seq_one_letter_code
_entity_poly.pdbx_strand_id
1 'polypeptide(L)'
;MLRSGITKELQIALSVELVLFTVGVYYLSEVMIWLVFLALALTLFVFAGKKVELEPGRIILKWGYLRELKKVITAEDVVDVIGASRARHVILAKYMPWLLLVPLGMIIVGVWILLFTSYKFAAFGWLLFGVFQLAGHVFSKAEKNKALVFVLLVTAFIVVYAYSIRLRMALFQITLIGGIMAGVIWYEGAIGSNYLILVTKDGNYLLTYSDENDIKSLLAALGG
;
A
#
# COMPACT_ATOMS: atom_id res chain seq x y z
N MET A 1 -14.72 -11.96 -3.62
CA MET A 1 -13.77 -12.75 -2.82
C MET A 1 -13.20 -11.89 -1.69
N LEU A 2 -13.38 -12.32 -0.44
CA LEU A 2 -12.83 -11.67 0.75
C LEU A 2 -11.33 -11.98 0.93
N ARG A 3 -10.52 -10.95 1.21
CA ARG A 3 -9.08 -11.06 1.47
C ARG A 3 -8.66 -10.23 2.67
N SER A 4 -7.68 -10.75 3.40
CA SER A 4 -7.04 -10.04 4.51
C SER A 4 -6.30 -8.83 3.95
N GLY A 5 -6.51 -7.66 4.54
CA GLY A 5 -5.90 -6.40 4.13
C GLY A 5 -4.52 -6.18 4.76
N ILE A 6 -4.07 -4.93 4.77
CA ILE A 6 -2.78 -4.52 5.32
C ILE A 6 -2.78 -4.68 6.85
N THR A 7 -1.66 -5.12 7.43
CA THR A 7 -1.44 -5.18 8.88
C THR A 7 -0.65 -3.97 9.39
N LYS A 8 -0.75 -3.70 10.69
CA LYS A 8 0.01 -2.61 11.33
C LYS A 8 1.51 -2.86 11.24
N GLU A 9 1.92 -4.10 11.40
CA GLU A 9 3.30 -4.57 11.34
C GLU A 9 3.91 -4.30 9.96
N LEU A 10 3.15 -4.52 8.88
CA LEU A 10 3.58 -4.19 7.53
C LEU A 10 3.89 -2.69 7.40
N GLN A 11 3.02 -1.81 7.89
CA GLN A 11 3.27 -0.36 7.78
C GLN A 11 4.44 0.11 8.64
N ILE A 12 4.67 -0.52 9.81
CA ILE A 12 5.87 -0.24 10.61
C ILE A 12 7.13 -0.66 9.83
N ALA A 13 7.14 -1.86 9.25
CA ALA A 13 8.26 -2.34 8.44
C ALA A 13 8.54 -1.41 7.25
N LEU A 14 7.50 -1.03 6.50
CA LEU A 14 7.60 -0.08 5.38
C LEU A 14 8.11 1.29 5.83
N SER A 15 7.73 1.77 7.02
CA SER A 15 8.24 3.02 7.59
C SER A 15 9.72 2.95 7.89
N VAL A 16 10.19 1.84 8.47
CA VAL A 16 11.62 1.62 8.75
C VAL A 16 12.41 1.52 7.45
N GLU A 17 11.91 0.78 6.45
CA GLU A 17 12.52 0.66 5.13
C GLU A 17 12.61 2.01 4.41
N LEU A 18 11.58 2.85 4.52
CA LEU A 18 11.59 4.23 3.99
C LEU A 18 12.71 5.07 4.62
N VAL A 19 12.90 4.97 5.94
CA VAL A 19 13.99 5.67 6.64
C VAL A 19 15.35 5.14 6.15
N LEU A 20 15.53 3.82 6.08
CA LEU A 20 16.78 3.20 5.62
C LEU A 20 17.10 3.56 4.17
N PHE A 21 16.09 3.60 3.30
CA PHE A 21 16.24 4.06 1.92
C PHE A 21 16.75 5.50 1.88
N THR A 22 16.11 6.39 2.65
CA THR A 22 16.45 7.81 2.70
C THR A 22 17.90 8.02 3.15
N VAL A 23 18.32 7.28 4.17
CA VAL A 23 19.70 7.25 4.65
C VAL A 23 20.65 6.74 3.55
N GLY A 24 20.31 5.65 2.88
CA GLY A 24 21.10 5.10 1.78
C GLY A 24 21.28 6.08 0.61
N VAL A 25 20.22 6.80 0.24
CA VAL A 25 20.26 7.86 -0.78
C VAL A 25 21.13 9.04 -0.33
N TYR A 26 21.00 9.47 0.93
CA TYR A 26 21.80 10.57 1.47
C TYR A 26 23.30 10.25 1.43
N TYR A 27 23.68 9.02 1.78
CA TYR A 27 25.08 8.57 1.73
C TYR A 27 25.55 8.14 0.34
N LEU A 28 24.70 8.24 -0.70
CA LEU A 28 24.98 7.77 -2.06
C LEU A 28 25.44 6.30 -2.10
N SER A 29 24.93 5.47 -1.19
CA SER A 29 25.33 4.06 -1.06
C SER A 29 24.44 3.16 -1.89
N GLU A 30 24.93 2.73 -3.06
CA GLU A 30 24.22 1.80 -3.94
C GLU A 30 23.87 0.48 -3.26
N VAL A 31 24.78 -0.05 -2.44
CA VAL A 31 24.59 -1.31 -1.71
C VAL A 31 23.43 -1.20 -0.71
N MET A 32 23.34 -0.09 0.03
CA MET A 32 22.22 0.13 0.95
C MET A 32 20.89 0.22 0.20
N ILE A 33 20.86 0.91 -0.94
CA ILE A 33 19.65 1.03 -1.77
C ILE A 33 19.17 -0.36 -2.24
N TRP A 34 20.08 -1.21 -2.74
CA TRP A 34 19.75 -2.57 -3.15
C TRP A 34 19.27 -3.45 -2.00
N LEU A 35 19.91 -3.37 -0.83
CA LEU A 35 19.48 -4.10 0.35
C LEU A 35 18.08 -3.69 0.81
N VAL A 36 17.72 -2.41 0.71
CA VAL A 36 16.37 -1.94 1.02
C VAL A 36 15.34 -2.48 0.03
N PHE A 37 15.65 -2.57 -1.27
CA PHE A 37 14.75 -3.20 -2.23
C PHE A 37 14.56 -4.69 -1.97
N LEU A 38 15.61 -5.40 -1.57
CA LEU A 38 15.52 -6.80 -1.18
C LEU A 38 14.67 -6.96 0.09
N ALA A 39 14.88 -6.11 1.10
CA ALA A 39 14.09 -6.08 2.32
C ALA A 39 12.61 -5.81 2.02
N LEU A 40 12.31 -4.80 1.21
CA LEU A 40 10.96 -4.45 0.77
C LEU A 40 10.26 -5.63 0.11
N ALA A 41 10.94 -6.33 -0.82
CA ALA A 41 10.40 -7.51 -1.46
C ALA A 41 10.05 -8.60 -0.43
N LEU A 42 10.97 -8.91 0.48
CA LEU A 42 10.74 -9.91 1.54
C LEU A 42 9.59 -9.50 2.46
N THR A 43 9.52 -8.23 2.87
CA THR A 43 8.45 -7.68 3.68
C THR A 43 7.09 -7.85 2.99
N LEU A 44 6.98 -7.53 1.70
CA LEU A 44 5.76 -7.77 0.93
C LEU A 44 5.39 -9.26 0.88
N PHE A 45 6.36 -10.17 0.72
CA PHE A 45 6.11 -11.61 0.73
C PHE A 45 5.66 -12.13 2.11
N VAL A 46 6.16 -11.57 3.21
CA VAL A 46 5.82 -11.96 4.58
C VAL A 46 4.44 -11.44 5.00
N PHE A 47 4.01 -10.29 4.48
CA PHE A 47 2.74 -9.68 4.89
C PHE A 47 1.66 -9.66 3.80
N ALA A 48 1.89 -10.33 2.66
CA ALA A 48 0.90 -10.43 1.60
C ALA A 48 -0.42 -11.02 2.11
N GLY A 49 -1.52 -10.27 1.95
CA GLY A 49 -2.85 -10.67 2.36
C GLY A 49 -3.37 -11.88 1.57
N LYS A 50 -3.88 -12.89 2.28
CA LYS A 50 -4.49 -14.10 1.70
C LYS A 50 -6.01 -14.07 1.77
N LYS A 51 -6.64 -15.03 1.08
CA LYS A 51 -8.09 -15.27 1.15
C LYS A 51 -8.48 -15.52 2.61
N VAL A 52 -9.55 -14.87 3.05
CA VAL A 52 -10.12 -15.11 4.39
C VAL A 52 -10.90 -16.42 4.36
N GLU A 53 -10.73 -17.22 5.40
CA GLU A 53 -11.54 -18.42 5.61
C GLU A 53 -12.72 -18.06 6.52
N LEU A 54 -13.92 -18.37 6.05
CA LEU A 54 -15.17 -18.13 6.75
C LEU A 54 -15.66 -19.47 7.28
N GLU A 55 -15.84 -19.57 8.58
CA GLU A 55 -16.40 -20.73 9.26
C GLU A 55 -17.58 -20.27 10.13
N PRO A 56 -18.53 -21.16 10.46
CA PRO A 56 -19.63 -20.79 11.34
C PRO A 56 -19.13 -20.26 12.70
N GLY A 57 -19.47 -19.02 13.04
CA GLY A 57 -19.11 -18.34 14.29
C GLY A 57 -17.70 -17.73 14.34
N ARG A 58 -16.87 -17.90 13.30
CA ARG A 58 -15.51 -17.37 13.28
C ARG A 58 -14.97 -17.08 11.88
N ILE A 59 -14.05 -16.13 11.82
CA ILE A 59 -13.31 -15.82 10.60
C ILE A 59 -11.80 -15.98 10.85
N ILE A 60 -11.08 -16.43 9.83
CA ILE A 60 -9.64 -16.65 9.91
C ILE A 60 -8.94 -15.76 8.89
N LEU A 61 -8.23 -14.77 9.40
CA LEU A 61 -7.37 -13.89 8.63
C LEU A 61 -5.99 -14.52 8.46
N LYS A 62 -5.41 -14.37 7.28
CA LYS A 62 -4.16 -15.00 6.87
C LYS A 62 -3.27 -14.04 6.10
N TRP A 63 -1.99 -14.04 6.44
CA TRP A 63 -0.96 -13.26 5.74
C TRP A 63 0.29 -14.08 5.51
N GLY A 64 1.05 -13.70 4.47
CA GLY A 64 2.39 -14.17 4.23
C GLY A 64 2.48 -15.50 3.49
N TYR A 65 3.48 -15.60 2.60
CA TYR A 65 3.81 -16.82 1.85
C TYR A 65 4.94 -17.63 2.49
N LEU A 66 5.93 -16.97 3.09
CA LEU A 66 7.08 -17.62 3.73
C LEU A 66 6.75 -18.16 5.13
N ARG A 67 6.03 -17.36 5.92
CA ARG A 67 5.52 -17.74 7.24
C ARG A 67 4.08 -17.30 7.33
N GLU A 68 3.18 -18.27 7.47
CA GLU A 68 1.75 -17.98 7.51
C GLU A 68 1.38 -17.40 8.88
N LEU A 69 1.09 -16.10 8.90
CA LEU A 69 0.50 -15.43 10.05
C LEU A 69 -1.00 -15.66 10.01
N LYS A 70 -1.57 -16.18 11.11
CA LYS A 70 -3.00 -16.47 11.23
C LYS A 70 -3.60 -15.71 12.40
N LYS A 71 -4.77 -15.12 12.20
CA LYS A 71 -5.59 -14.54 13.26
C LYS A 71 -7.00 -15.07 13.16
N VAL A 72 -7.46 -15.73 14.22
CA VAL A 72 -8.86 -16.16 14.36
C VAL A 72 -9.61 -15.06 15.10
N ILE A 73 -10.77 -14.68 14.57
CA ILE A 73 -11.66 -13.70 15.18
C ILE A 73 -13.02 -14.38 15.31
N THR A 74 -13.54 -14.45 16.52
CA THR A 74 -14.86 -15.02 16.79
C THR A 74 -15.94 -13.94 16.76
N ALA A 75 -17.20 -14.34 16.58
CA ALA A 75 -18.32 -13.40 16.61
C ALA A 75 -18.37 -12.55 17.90
N GLU A 76 -17.99 -13.14 19.04
CA GLU A 76 -17.95 -12.47 20.34
C GLU A 76 -16.86 -11.41 20.46
N ASP A 77 -15.84 -11.48 19.60
CA ASP A 77 -14.74 -10.50 19.56
C ASP A 77 -15.10 -9.26 18.73
N VAL A 78 -16.09 -9.38 17.85
CA VAL A 78 -16.50 -8.31 16.93
C VAL A 78 -17.35 -7.28 17.65
N VAL A 79 -16.89 -6.04 17.62
CA VAL A 79 -17.59 -4.89 18.19
C VAL A 79 -18.39 -4.16 17.11
N ASP A 80 -17.82 -3.99 15.93
CA ASP A 80 -18.47 -3.26 14.82
C ASP A 80 -17.88 -3.66 13.46
N VAL A 81 -18.67 -3.47 12.40
CA VAL A 81 -18.34 -3.78 11.02
C VAL A 81 -18.58 -2.54 10.16
N ILE A 82 -17.51 -1.87 9.74
CA ILE A 82 -17.59 -0.57 9.09
C ILE A 82 -17.31 -0.70 7.59
N GLY A 83 -18.33 -0.46 6.77
CA GLY A 83 -18.21 -0.35 5.32
C GLY A 83 -17.74 1.04 4.89
N ALA A 84 -16.62 1.12 4.16
CA ALA A 84 -16.02 2.39 3.78
C ALA A 84 -16.53 2.96 2.44
N SER A 85 -17.84 2.87 2.18
CA SER A 85 -18.40 3.31 0.89
C SER A 85 -18.55 4.83 0.76
N ARG A 86 -18.73 5.60 1.86
CA ARG A 86 -19.07 7.04 1.78
C ARG A 86 -18.16 8.02 2.54
N ALA A 87 -17.24 7.58 3.41
CA ALA A 87 -16.37 8.49 4.18
C ALA A 87 -14.98 7.88 4.51
N ARG A 88 -14.27 7.47 3.45
CA ARG A 88 -13.05 6.64 3.53
C ARG A 88 -11.95 7.14 4.47
N HIS A 89 -11.72 8.46 4.53
CA HIS A 89 -10.54 9.02 5.21
C HIS A 89 -10.79 9.27 6.67
N VAL A 90 -11.97 9.77 7.03
CA VAL A 90 -12.36 9.98 8.43
C VAL A 90 -12.45 8.63 9.12
N ILE A 91 -12.97 7.61 8.43
CA ILE A 91 -13.01 6.24 8.92
C ILE A 91 -11.59 5.66 9.05
N LEU A 92 -10.73 5.78 8.03
CA LEU A 92 -9.34 5.32 8.12
C LEU A 92 -8.55 6.04 9.22
N ALA A 93 -8.68 7.37 9.34
CA ALA A 93 -8.00 8.14 10.38
C ALA A 93 -8.48 7.78 11.78
N LYS A 94 -9.78 7.47 11.95
CA LYS A 94 -10.35 7.08 13.24
C LYS A 94 -9.96 5.66 13.65
N TYR A 95 -10.02 4.70 12.73
CA TYR A 95 -9.86 3.28 13.07
C TYR A 95 -8.47 2.71 12.72
N MET A 96 -7.78 3.27 11.73
CA MET A 96 -6.48 2.77 11.25
C MET A 96 -5.53 3.92 10.87
N PRO A 97 -5.27 4.90 11.78
CA PRO A 97 -4.47 6.09 11.47
C PRO A 97 -3.05 5.76 10.99
N TRP A 98 -2.53 4.60 11.40
CA TRP A 98 -1.22 4.10 11.00
C TRP A 98 -1.08 3.86 9.49
N LEU A 99 -2.19 3.66 8.76
CA LEU A 99 -2.17 3.55 7.29
C LEU A 99 -1.78 4.86 6.60
N LEU A 100 -1.91 6.00 7.29
CA LEU A 100 -1.56 7.32 6.76
C LEU A 100 -0.09 7.68 7.01
N LEU A 101 0.60 6.97 7.91
CA LEU A 101 1.96 7.32 8.34
C LEU A 101 2.99 7.18 7.22
N VAL A 102 2.94 6.08 6.46
CA VAL A 102 3.87 5.85 5.34
C VAL A 102 3.66 6.88 4.22
N PRO A 103 2.44 7.11 3.70
CA PRO A 103 2.20 8.17 2.71
C PRO A 103 2.67 9.55 3.16
N LEU A 104 2.38 9.94 4.40
CA LEU A 104 2.83 11.22 4.97
C LEU A 104 4.35 11.26 5.10
N GLY A 105 4.97 10.17 5.58
CA GLY A 105 6.42 10.02 5.67
C GLY A 105 7.09 10.17 4.31
N MET A 106 6.53 9.57 3.26
CA MET A 106 7.01 9.71 1.89
C MET A 106 6.98 11.17 1.43
N ILE A 107 5.91 11.91 1.73
CA ILE A 107 5.84 13.35 1.40
C ILE A 107 6.93 14.13 2.16
N ILE A 108 7.07 13.91 3.47
CA ILE A 108 8.08 14.60 4.30
C ILE A 108 9.49 14.32 3.78
N VAL A 109 9.80 13.05 3.49
CA VAL A 109 11.08 12.64 2.91
C VAL A 109 11.29 13.28 1.54
N GLY A 110 10.27 13.32 0.69
CA GLY A 110 10.31 13.97 -0.61
C GLY A 110 10.64 15.46 -0.49
N VAL A 111 9.97 16.20 0.39
CA VAL A 111 10.27 17.61 0.66
C VAL A 111 11.70 17.77 1.17
N TRP A 112 12.15 16.91 2.08
CA TRP A 112 13.50 16.97 2.62
C TRP A 112 14.57 16.74 1.54
N ILE A 113 14.41 15.72 0.69
CA ILE A 113 15.33 15.45 -0.44
C ILE A 113 15.38 16.66 -1.39
N LEU A 114 14.23 17.28 -1.67
CA LEU A 114 14.13 18.44 -2.57
C LEU A 114 14.90 19.66 -2.05
N LEU A 115 14.83 19.90 -0.73
CA LEU A 115 15.42 21.07 -0.07
C LEU A 115 16.91 20.90 0.25
N PHE A 116 17.34 19.68 0.62
CA PHE A 116 18.64 19.46 1.25
C PHE A 116 19.61 18.58 0.46
N THR A 117 19.20 18.00 -0.68
CA THR A 117 20.06 17.10 -1.46
C THR A 117 20.23 17.54 -2.91
N SER A 118 21.38 17.19 -3.49
CA SER A 118 21.66 17.37 -4.92
C SER A 118 20.82 16.44 -5.81
N TYR A 119 20.32 15.34 -5.25
CA TYR A 119 19.48 14.33 -5.92
C TYR A 119 17.99 14.71 -5.92
N LYS A 120 17.68 15.94 -6.32
CA LYS A 120 16.30 16.50 -6.34
C LYS A 120 15.31 15.65 -7.15
N PHE A 121 15.79 14.87 -8.11
CA PHE A 121 14.95 13.98 -8.90
C PHE A 121 14.26 12.89 -8.05
N ALA A 122 14.94 12.34 -7.04
CA ALA A 122 14.38 11.32 -6.15
C ALA A 122 13.22 11.87 -5.30
N ALA A 123 13.21 13.17 -5.01
CA ALA A 123 12.12 13.83 -4.30
C ALA A 123 10.79 13.74 -5.06
N PHE A 124 10.81 13.90 -6.38
CA PHE A 124 9.58 13.85 -7.18
C PHE A 124 8.90 12.49 -7.11
N GLY A 125 9.68 11.41 -7.09
CA GLY A 125 9.15 10.07 -6.85
C GLY A 125 8.40 10.03 -5.53
N TRP A 126 9.07 10.32 -4.42
CA TRP A 126 8.48 10.26 -3.07
C TRP A 126 7.25 11.15 -2.88
N LEU A 127 7.29 12.37 -3.41
CA LEU A 127 6.15 13.30 -3.37
C LEU A 127 4.97 12.76 -4.17
N LEU A 128 5.20 12.30 -5.41
CA LEU A 128 4.15 11.73 -6.24
C LEU A 128 3.54 10.47 -5.60
N PHE A 129 4.38 9.58 -5.04
CA PHE A 129 3.91 8.38 -4.36
C PHE A 129 3.07 8.70 -3.14
N GLY A 130 3.57 9.53 -2.23
CA GLY A 130 2.87 9.86 -1.00
C GLY A 130 1.54 10.58 -1.27
N VAL A 131 1.54 11.53 -2.21
CA VAL A 131 0.30 12.23 -2.63
C VAL A 131 -0.65 11.26 -3.29
N PHE A 132 -0.17 10.36 -4.15
CA PHE A 132 -1.03 9.39 -4.82
C PHE A 132 -1.68 8.40 -3.84
N GLN A 133 -0.94 7.87 -2.85
CA GLN A 133 -1.52 6.97 -1.84
C GLN A 133 -2.58 7.70 -1.00
N LEU A 134 -2.31 8.94 -0.59
CA LEU A 134 -3.31 9.75 0.13
C LEU A 134 -4.55 10.01 -0.73
N ALA A 135 -4.37 10.40 -1.99
CA ALA A 135 -5.46 10.70 -2.91
C ALA A 135 -6.21 9.42 -3.39
N GLY A 136 -5.53 8.28 -3.39
CA GLY A 136 -6.09 6.96 -3.71
C GLY A 136 -7.21 6.57 -2.75
N HIS A 137 -7.30 7.16 -1.57
CA HIS A 137 -8.44 6.94 -0.69
C HIS A 137 -9.69 7.72 -1.13
N VAL A 138 -9.55 8.76 -1.97
CA VAL A 138 -10.66 9.61 -2.47
C VAL A 138 -11.23 9.04 -3.76
N PHE A 139 -10.35 8.56 -4.64
CA PHE A 139 -10.73 8.22 -6.01
C PHE A 139 -11.38 6.83 -6.13
N SER A 140 -12.37 6.76 -7.02
CA SER A 140 -12.99 5.51 -7.44
C SER A 140 -11.99 4.62 -8.19
N LYS A 141 -12.29 3.32 -8.30
CA LYS A 141 -11.44 2.37 -9.06
C LYS A 141 -11.24 2.79 -10.51
N ALA A 142 -12.29 3.32 -11.15
CA ALA A 142 -12.23 3.79 -12.52
C ALA A 142 -11.27 4.99 -12.67
N GLU A 143 -11.27 5.92 -11.73
CA GLU A 143 -10.35 7.07 -11.70
C GLU A 143 -8.92 6.63 -11.42
N LYS A 144 -8.71 5.70 -10.48
CA LYS A 144 -7.39 5.09 -10.23
C LYS A 144 -6.82 4.41 -11.47
N ASN A 145 -7.65 3.67 -12.21
CA ASN A 145 -7.22 3.02 -13.45
C ASN A 145 -6.85 4.03 -14.55
N LYS A 146 -7.60 5.14 -14.67
CA LYS A 146 -7.23 6.22 -15.59
C LYS A 146 -5.89 6.86 -15.19
N ALA A 147 -5.68 7.09 -13.89
CA ALA A 147 -4.43 7.63 -13.38
C ALA A 147 -3.26 6.65 -13.58
N LEU A 148 -3.46 5.35 -13.38
CA LEU A 148 -2.48 4.30 -13.68
C LEU A 148 -2.02 4.35 -15.13
N VAL A 149 -2.97 4.33 -16.06
CA VAL A 149 -2.71 4.37 -17.50
C VAL A 149 -1.98 5.65 -17.87
N PHE A 150 -2.41 6.79 -17.32
CA PHE A 150 -1.74 8.07 -17.54
C PHE A 150 -0.29 8.05 -17.04
N VAL A 151 -0.03 7.57 -15.82
CA VAL A 151 1.32 7.43 -15.26
C VAL A 151 2.19 6.49 -16.11
N LEU A 152 1.65 5.36 -16.56
CA LEU A 152 2.35 4.43 -17.45
C LEU A 152 2.71 5.07 -18.78
N LEU A 153 1.78 5.82 -19.39
CA LEU A 153 2.00 6.51 -20.66
C LEU A 153 3.06 7.62 -20.53
N VAL A 154 2.96 8.43 -19.47
CA VAL A 154 3.96 9.49 -19.19
C VAL A 154 5.32 8.87 -18.90
N THR A 155 5.37 7.79 -18.12
CA THR A 155 6.62 7.05 -17.85
C THR A 155 7.23 6.55 -19.16
N ALA A 156 6.45 5.86 -19.99
CA ALA A 156 6.93 5.34 -21.27
C ALA A 156 7.45 6.45 -22.19
N PHE A 157 6.75 7.59 -22.26
CA PHE A 157 7.18 8.76 -23.03
C PHE A 157 8.52 9.31 -22.52
N ILE A 158 8.66 9.50 -21.20
CA ILE A 158 9.89 10.02 -20.59
C ILE A 158 11.05 9.03 -20.79
N VAL A 159 10.82 7.71 -20.71
CA VAL A 159 11.81 6.68 -21.02
C VAL A 159 12.27 6.79 -22.47
N VAL A 160 11.36 6.88 -23.44
CA VAL A 160 11.71 7.02 -24.86
C VAL A 160 12.52 8.30 -25.11
N TYR A 161 12.14 9.40 -24.47
CA TYR A 161 12.86 10.67 -24.57
C TYR A 161 14.26 10.60 -23.93
N ALA A 162 14.39 10.05 -22.73
CA ALA A 162 15.69 9.89 -22.06
C ALA A 162 16.63 8.96 -22.86
N TYR A 163 16.08 7.98 -23.56
CA TYR A 163 16.81 7.10 -24.47
C TYR A 163 17.38 7.85 -25.68
N SER A 164 16.58 8.73 -26.30
CA SER A 164 17.02 9.48 -27.48
C SER A 164 18.17 10.45 -27.18
N ILE A 165 18.21 11.01 -25.97
CA ILE A 165 19.28 11.91 -25.50
C ILE A 165 20.43 11.20 -24.75
N ARG A 166 20.45 9.86 -24.76
CA ARG A 166 21.49 8.99 -24.16
C ARG A 166 21.74 9.19 -22.65
N LEU A 167 20.74 9.61 -21.89
CA LEU A 167 20.85 9.77 -20.43
C LEU A 167 20.60 8.44 -19.71
N ARG A 168 21.61 7.56 -19.70
CA ARG A 168 21.53 6.19 -19.17
C ARG A 168 21.13 6.09 -17.69
N MET A 169 21.63 6.99 -16.84
CA MET A 169 21.26 7.05 -15.42
C MET A 169 19.81 7.47 -15.20
N ALA A 170 19.31 8.43 -16.01
CA ALA A 170 17.94 8.91 -15.92
C ALA A 170 16.95 7.81 -16.36
N LEU A 171 17.29 7.02 -17.39
CA LEU A 171 16.48 5.89 -17.86
C LEU A 171 16.20 4.86 -16.76
N PHE A 172 17.23 4.43 -16.04
CA PHE A 172 17.08 3.44 -14.97
C PHE A 172 16.16 3.97 -13.87
N GLN A 173 16.37 5.21 -13.44
CA GLN A 173 15.59 5.82 -12.36
C GLN A 173 14.14 6.11 -12.76
N ILE A 174 13.89 6.59 -13.98
CA ILE A 174 12.53 6.84 -14.48
C ILE A 174 11.77 5.53 -14.63
N THR A 175 12.42 4.48 -15.16
CA THR A 175 11.80 3.16 -15.31
C THR A 175 11.50 2.52 -13.94
N LEU A 176 12.39 2.70 -12.97
CA LEU A 176 12.19 2.23 -11.60
C LEU A 176 11.05 2.97 -10.91
N ILE A 177 11.03 4.31 -10.95
CA ILE A 177 9.96 5.12 -10.35
C ILE A 177 8.62 4.82 -11.01
N GLY A 178 8.56 4.78 -12.34
CA GLY A 178 7.34 4.48 -13.07
C GLY A 178 6.88 3.03 -12.91
N GLY A 179 7.80 2.07 -12.81
CA GLY A 179 7.50 0.67 -12.52
C GLY A 179 6.97 0.46 -11.09
N ILE A 180 7.57 1.12 -10.10
CA ILE A 180 7.07 1.12 -8.72
C ILE A 180 5.73 1.87 -8.64
N MET A 181 5.53 2.98 -9.36
CA MET A 181 4.26 3.71 -9.39
C MET A 181 3.17 2.84 -9.98
N ALA A 182 3.43 2.24 -11.14
CA ALA A 182 2.49 1.32 -11.76
C ALA A 182 2.20 0.11 -10.85
N GLY A 183 3.22 -0.44 -10.20
CA GLY A 183 3.09 -1.54 -9.25
C GLY A 183 2.25 -1.19 -8.02
N VAL A 184 2.46 -0.01 -7.42
CA VAL A 184 1.70 0.49 -6.27
C VAL A 184 0.26 0.80 -6.65
N ILE A 185 0.04 1.46 -7.79
CA ILE A 185 -1.32 1.78 -8.26
C ILE A 185 -2.06 0.49 -8.66
N TRP A 186 -1.36 -0.46 -9.28
CA TRP A 186 -1.90 -1.80 -9.56
C TRP A 186 -2.19 -2.56 -8.27
N TYR A 187 -1.30 -2.51 -7.28
CA TYR A 187 -1.48 -3.14 -5.97
C TYR A 187 -2.64 -2.50 -5.19
N GLU A 188 -2.79 -1.18 -5.20
CA GLU A 188 -3.96 -0.47 -4.64
C GLU A 188 -5.25 -0.64 -5.46
N GLY A 189 -5.14 -1.01 -6.74
CA GLY A 189 -6.27 -1.38 -7.60
C GLY A 189 -6.66 -2.85 -7.45
N ALA A 190 -5.70 -3.71 -7.11
CA ALA A 190 -5.83 -5.15 -6.90
C ALA A 190 -6.23 -5.50 -5.46
N ILE A 191 -5.74 -4.73 -4.48
CA ILE A 191 -6.40 -4.51 -3.19
C ILE A 191 -7.69 -3.78 -3.55
N GLY A 192 -8.77 -4.54 -3.72
CA GLY A 192 -10.04 -4.03 -4.22
C GLY A 192 -10.40 -2.69 -3.60
N SER A 193 -10.87 -1.76 -4.43
CA SER A 193 -11.35 -0.42 -4.07
C SER A 193 -12.43 -0.39 -2.98
N ASN A 194 -12.81 -1.55 -2.46
CA ASN A 194 -13.86 -1.82 -1.53
C ASN A 194 -13.22 -2.54 -0.34
N TYR A 195 -13.18 -1.84 0.79
CA TYR A 195 -12.65 -2.36 2.03
C TYR A 195 -13.64 -2.17 3.17
N LEU A 196 -13.52 -3.07 4.13
CA LEU A 196 -14.31 -3.13 5.34
C LEU A 196 -13.33 -3.16 6.51
N ILE A 197 -13.66 -2.42 7.56
CA ILE A 197 -12.88 -2.44 8.80
C ILE A 197 -13.66 -3.25 9.80
N LEU A 198 -13.03 -4.33 10.28
CA LEU A 198 -13.55 -5.12 11.37
C LEU A 198 -12.96 -4.58 12.67
N VAL A 199 -13.82 -4.01 13.50
CA VAL A 199 -13.47 -3.48 14.82
C VAL A 199 -13.68 -4.61 15.82
N THR A 200 -12.62 -5.01 16.50
CA THR A 200 -12.67 -6.06 17.51
C THR A 200 -12.16 -5.56 18.86
N LYS A 201 -12.32 -6.36 19.91
CA LYS A 201 -11.80 -6.05 21.24
C LYS A 201 -10.28 -5.88 21.29
N ASP A 202 -9.53 -6.54 20.39
CA ASP A 202 -8.06 -6.54 20.40
C ASP A 202 -7.42 -5.63 19.34
N GLY A 203 -8.20 -5.11 18.40
CA GLY A 203 -7.71 -4.24 17.35
C GLY A 203 -8.65 -4.12 16.16
N ASN A 204 -8.16 -3.39 15.14
CA ASN A 204 -8.90 -3.13 13.92
C ASN A 204 -8.21 -3.84 12.75
N TYR A 205 -9.00 -4.60 11.98
CA TYR A 205 -8.50 -5.38 10.85
C TYR A 205 -9.10 -4.87 9.55
N LEU A 206 -8.25 -4.69 8.55
CA LEU A 206 -8.69 -4.35 7.20
C LEU A 206 -9.04 -5.62 6.45
N LEU A 207 -10.21 -5.63 5.83
CA LEU A 207 -10.68 -6.66 4.92
C LEU A 207 -10.94 -6.01 3.57
N THR A 208 -10.55 -6.68 2.50
CA THR A 208 -10.89 -6.26 1.14
C THR A 208 -11.89 -7.22 0.54
N TYR A 209 -12.85 -6.67 -0.19
CA TYR A 209 -13.92 -7.43 -0.80
C TYR A 209 -14.09 -7.06 -2.27
N SER A 210 -14.62 -7.99 -3.06
CA SER A 210 -14.83 -7.78 -4.49
C SER A 210 -16.29 -7.41 -4.79
N ASP A 211 -17.22 -7.96 -4.02
CA ASP A 211 -18.66 -7.83 -4.22
C ASP A 211 -19.39 -7.71 -2.87
N GLU A 212 -20.57 -7.10 -2.84
CA GLU A 212 -21.41 -6.97 -1.64
C GLU A 212 -21.84 -8.33 -1.08
N ASN A 213 -21.91 -9.36 -1.92
CA ASN A 213 -22.15 -10.74 -1.47
C ASN A 213 -21.05 -11.23 -0.52
N ASP A 214 -19.80 -10.77 -0.66
CA ASP A 214 -18.73 -11.12 0.28
C ASP A 214 -19.02 -10.56 1.68
N ILE A 215 -19.65 -9.38 1.78
CA ILE A 215 -20.05 -8.78 3.06
C ILE A 215 -21.17 -9.60 3.68
N LYS A 216 -22.17 -10.02 2.89
CA LYS A 216 -23.26 -10.87 3.37
C LYS A 216 -22.73 -12.20 3.91
N SER A 217 -21.80 -12.84 3.20
CA SER A 217 -21.16 -14.07 3.67
C SER A 217 -20.35 -13.87 4.95
N LEU A 218 -19.68 -12.71 5.08
CA LEU A 218 -18.95 -12.36 6.31
C LEU A 218 -19.90 -12.20 7.50
N LEU A 219 -20.99 -11.45 7.34
CA LEU A 219 -21.98 -11.23 8.40
C LEU A 219 -22.67 -12.54 8.79
N ALA A 220 -23.07 -13.37 7.82
CA ALA A 220 -23.66 -14.68 8.08
C ALA A 220 -22.71 -15.61 8.84
N ALA A 221 -21.41 -15.60 8.53
CA ALA A 221 -20.41 -16.38 9.27
C ALA A 221 -20.25 -15.89 10.72
N LEU A 222 -20.49 -14.62 10.98
CA LEU A 222 -20.46 -14.02 12.32
C LEU A 222 -21.81 -14.08 13.06
N GLY A 223 -22.84 -14.68 12.46
CA GLY A 223 -24.17 -14.85 13.07
C GLY A 223 -25.10 -13.63 12.95
N GLY A 224 -24.80 -12.70 12.03
CA GLY A 224 -25.62 -11.53 11.69
C GLY A 224 -26.55 -11.74 10.50
#